data_AF-A0A523WD19-F1
#
_entry.id   AF-A0A523WD19-F1
#
_cell.length_a   1.000
_cell.length_b   1.000
_cell.length_c   1.000
_cell.angle_alpha   90.00
_cell.angle_beta   90.00
_cell.angle_gamma   90.00
#
_symmetry.space_group_name_H-M   'P 1'
#
loop_
_entity.id
_entity.type
_entity.pdbx_description
1 polymer ?
#
loop_
_entity_poly.entity_id
_entity_poly.type
_entity_poly.pdbx_seq_one_letter_code
_entity_poly.pdbx_strand_id
1 'polypeptide(L)'
;MRKMLSALSLMSIVVILSTLSTTVHAATPTAASGYFDYTFEVTGAREADGNLFIDAIEWETWEGDFEGTAVAVFRVGMFSSGFWNVWLRSTFTGTVEGKPGSMVIQLVGKKPEGQDWYGQWVIISGTDELVNLHGHGNWWGPGGGAEGPDIWYEGMIHFD
;
A
#
# COMPACT_ATOMS: atom_id res chain seq x y z
N MET A 1 -13.29 59.89 3.31
CA MET A 1 -14.38 58.89 3.27
C MET A 1 -14.04 57.64 2.43
N ARG A 2 -13.52 57.75 1.19
CA ARG A 2 -13.11 56.59 0.35
C ARG A 2 -12.14 55.59 1.02
N LYS A 3 -11.16 56.05 1.80
CA LYS A 3 -10.20 55.18 2.51
C LYS A 3 -10.80 54.38 3.67
N MET A 4 -11.85 54.89 4.32
CA MET A 4 -12.55 54.18 5.41
C MET A 4 -13.49 53.09 4.87
N LEU A 5 -14.14 53.35 3.71
CA LEU A 5 -14.98 52.35 3.03
C LEU A 5 -14.16 51.16 2.49
N SER A 6 -12.93 51.40 2.02
CA SER A 6 -12.04 50.33 1.56
C SER A 6 -11.48 49.45 2.69
N ALA A 7 -11.26 50.03 3.87
CA ALA A 7 -10.77 49.30 5.03
C ALA A 7 -11.86 48.39 5.64
N LEU A 8 -13.12 48.85 5.68
CA LEU A 8 -14.25 48.02 6.13
C LEU A 8 -14.47 46.80 5.22
N SER A 9 -14.41 46.99 3.89
CA SER A 9 -14.61 45.90 2.94
C SER A 9 -13.52 44.84 2.99
N LEU A 10 -12.27 45.23 3.27
CA LEU A 10 -11.15 44.28 3.42
C LEU A 10 -11.29 43.45 4.70
N MET A 11 -11.77 44.08 5.79
CA MET A 11 -11.96 43.43 7.08
C MET A 11 -13.07 42.37 7.01
N SER A 12 -14.15 42.63 6.27
CA SER A 12 -15.24 41.67 6.06
C SER A 12 -14.78 40.41 5.29
N ILE A 13 -13.89 40.57 4.31
CA ILE A 13 -13.35 39.44 3.53
C ILE A 13 -12.45 38.56 4.41
N VAL A 14 -11.63 39.16 5.28
CA VAL A 14 -10.76 38.42 6.21
C VAL A 14 -11.58 37.61 7.22
N VAL A 15 -12.66 38.18 7.77
CA VAL A 15 -13.54 37.48 8.73
C VAL A 15 -14.27 36.30 8.06
N ILE A 16 -14.73 36.45 6.82
CA ILE A 16 -15.41 35.37 6.07
C ILE A 16 -14.43 34.25 5.69
N LEU A 17 -13.17 34.57 5.35
CA LEU A 17 -12.16 33.54 5.06
C LEU A 17 -11.79 32.73 6.31
N SER A 18 -11.75 33.34 7.50
CA SER A 18 -11.45 32.62 8.74
C SER A 18 -12.54 31.65 9.21
N THR A 19 -13.78 31.80 8.72
CA THR A 19 -14.88 30.85 9.05
C THR A 19 -14.97 29.65 8.11
N LEU A 20 -14.18 29.62 7.03
CA LEU A 20 -14.13 28.50 6.08
C LEU A 20 -13.10 27.42 6.47
N SER A 21 -12.41 27.59 7.60
CA SER A 21 -11.53 26.55 8.15
C SER A 21 -12.36 25.44 8.78
N THR A 22 -12.95 24.57 7.98
CA THR A 22 -13.49 23.29 8.46
C THR A 22 -12.31 22.46 8.96
N THR A 23 -12.27 22.18 10.25
CA THR A 23 -11.38 21.16 10.82
C THR A 23 -11.79 19.80 10.26
N VAL A 24 -11.05 19.32 9.26
CA VAL A 24 -11.11 17.92 8.84
C VAL A 24 -10.34 17.13 9.91
N HIS A 25 -11.07 16.34 10.69
CA HIS A 25 -10.46 15.37 11.60
C HIS A 25 -10.15 14.12 10.78
N ALA A 26 -8.88 13.74 10.70
CA ALA A 26 -8.49 12.43 10.18
C ALA A 26 -9.29 11.35 10.91
N ALA A 27 -9.90 10.42 10.17
CA ALA A 27 -10.66 9.35 10.78
C ALA A 27 -9.75 8.51 11.69
N THR A 28 -10.32 7.94 12.76
CA THR A 28 -9.59 7.00 13.61
C THR A 28 -9.12 5.82 12.76
N PRO A 29 -7.83 5.46 12.80
CA PRO A 29 -7.36 4.28 12.08
C PRO A 29 -8.08 3.00 12.51
N THR A 30 -8.53 2.22 11.54
CA THR A 30 -9.12 0.89 11.71
C THR A 30 -8.05 -0.17 11.47
N ALA A 31 -8.09 -1.26 12.24
CA ALA A 31 -7.23 -2.42 11.98
C ALA A 31 -7.67 -3.11 10.68
N ALA A 32 -6.70 -3.53 9.87
CA ALA A 32 -6.92 -4.30 8.66
C ALA A 32 -6.05 -5.55 8.67
N SER A 33 -6.59 -6.67 8.20
CA SER A 33 -5.90 -7.96 8.15
C SER A 33 -6.46 -8.87 7.07
N GLY A 34 -5.65 -9.82 6.63
CA GLY A 34 -6.04 -10.79 5.62
C GLY A 34 -4.86 -11.57 5.07
N TYR A 35 -5.04 -12.11 3.88
CA TYR A 35 -3.99 -12.78 3.14
C TYR A 35 -4.13 -12.54 1.64
N PHE A 36 -3.07 -12.85 0.90
CA PHE A 36 -3.14 -12.99 -0.54
C PHE A 36 -2.31 -14.17 -1.03
N ASP A 37 -2.83 -14.81 -2.08
CA ASP A 37 -2.16 -15.86 -2.83
C ASP A 37 -1.74 -15.31 -4.19
N TYR A 38 -0.65 -15.83 -4.75
CA TYR A 38 -0.14 -15.29 -6.01
C TYR A 38 0.46 -16.33 -6.95
N THR A 39 0.46 -15.98 -8.23
CA THR A 39 1.27 -16.62 -9.27
C THR A 39 2.16 -15.57 -9.92
N PHE A 40 3.27 -15.97 -10.52
CA PHE A 40 4.19 -15.01 -11.13
C PHE A 40 4.87 -15.51 -12.40
N GLU A 41 5.32 -14.55 -13.19
CA GLU A 41 6.13 -14.77 -14.39
C GLU A 41 7.42 -13.94 -14.30
N VAL A 42 8.56 -14.60 -14.48
CA VAL A 42 9.87 -13.94 -14.54
C VAL A 42 10.01 -13.20 -15.86
N THR A 43 10.24 -11.89 -15.79
CA THR A 43 10.42 -11.02 -16.96
C THR A 43 11.89 -10.64 -17.20
N GLY A 44 12.73 -10.76 -16.17
CA GLY A 44 14.16 -10.53 -16.27
C GLY A 44 14.92 -11.28 -15.18
N ALA A 45 16.11 -11.76 -15.52
CA ALA A 45 17.01 -12.41 -14.57
C ALA A 45 18.46 -12.00 -14.86
N ARG A 46 19.23 -11.75 -13.81
CA ARG A 46 20.68 -11.55 -13.90
C ARG A 46 21.39 -12.20 -12.73
N GLU A 47 22.56 -12.76 -13.01
CA GLU A 47 23.47 -13.27 -11.99
C GLU A 47 24.67 -12.34 -11.83
N ALA A 48 25.15 -12.15 -10.61
CA ALA A 48 26.37 -11.42 -10.29
C ALA A 48 26.96 -11.91 -8.96
N ASP A 49 28.23 -12.32 -8.99
CA ASP A 49 28.99 -12.79 -7.82
C ASP A 49 28.26 -13.87 -7.01
N GLY A 50 27.62 -14.82 -7.69
CA GLY A 50 26.84 -15.91 -7.07
C GLY A 50 25.47 -15.50 -6.53
N ASN A 51 25.05 -14.25 -6.73
CA ASN A 51 23.70 -13.77 -6.40
C ASN A 51 22.83 -13.76 -7.65
N LEU A 52 21.54 -14.04 -7.48
CA LEU A 52 20.53 -13.98 -8.53
C LEU A 52 19.58 -12.80 -8.26
N PHE A 53 19.30 -12.01 -9.28
CA PHE A 53 18.34 -10.92 -9.21
C PHE A 53 17.28 -11.15 -10.28
N ILE A 54 16.02 -11.15 -9.86
CA ILE A 54 14.87 -11.42 -10.71
C ILE A 54 13.97 -10.18 -10.72
N ASP A 55 13.51 -9.81 -11.91
CA ASP A 55 12.38 -8.92 -12.15
C ASP A 55 11.20 -9.78 -12.65
N ALA A 56 10.00 -9.53 -12.14
CA ALA A 56 8.84 -10.37 -12.43
C ALA A 56 7.52 -9.59 -12.31
N ILE A 57 6.48 -10.19 -12.87
CA ILE A 57 5.08 -9.77 -12.71
C ILE A 57 4.39 -10.83 -11.87
N GLU A 58 3.60 -10.42 -10.88
CA GLU A 58 2.74 -11.32 -10.10
C GLU A 58 1.26 -10.93 -10.24
N TRP A 59 0.42 -11.95 -10.16
CA TRP A 59 -1.04 -11.83 -10.12
C TRP A 59 -1.52 -12.38 -8.80
N GLU A 60 -2.22 -11.54 -8.04
CA GLU A 60 -2.58 -11.78 -6.65
C GLU A 60 -4.10 -11.90 -6.50
N THR A 61 -4.53 -12.74 -5.57
CA THR A 61 -5.92 -12.81 -5.09
C THR A 61 -5.91 -12.51 -3.59
N TRP A 62 -6.63 -11.46 -3.19
CA TRP A 62 -6.66 -10.94 -1.82
C TRP A 62 -7.97 -11.30 -1.13
N GLU A 63 -7.87 -11.75 0.11
CA GLU A 63 -9.00 -12.05 1.00
C GLU A 63 -8.79 -11.42 2.39
N GLY A 64 -9.89 -11.06 3.06
CA GLY A 64 -9.87 -10.38 4.36
C GLY A 64 -10.43 -8.96 4.26
N ASP A 65 -9.83 -7.99 4.94
CA ASP A 65 -10.31 -6.61 4.91
C ASP A 65 -10.04 -5.92 3.55
N PHE A 66 -9.07 -6.43 2.79
CA PHE A 66 -8.90 -6.17 1.36
C PHE A 66 -9.40 -7.39 0.58
N GLU A 67 -10.44 -7.22 -0.23
CA GLU A 67 -11.02 -8.29 -1.05
C GLU A 67 -10.94 -7.91 -2.53
N GLY A 68 -10.23 -8.69 -3.34
CA GLY A 68 -10.08 -8.38 -4.75
C GLY A 68 -8.89 -9.07 -5.42
N THR A 69 -8.44 -8.49 -6.52
CA THR A 69 -7.27 -8.99 -7.25
C THR A 69 -6.28 -7.87 -7.48
N ALA A 70 -5.03 -8.25 -7.72
CA ALA A 70 -4.00 -7.28 -8.02
C ALA A 70 -2.99 -7.79 -9.04
N VAL A 71 -2.31 -6.85 -9.67
CA VAL A 71 -1.14 -7.12 -10.52
C VAL A 71 0.02 -6.31 -9.96
N ALA A 72 1.08 -6.99 -9.55
CA ALA A 72 2.33 -6.36 -9.13
C ALA A 72 3.46 -6.56 -10.12
N VAL A 73 4.38 -5.61 -10.04
CA VAL A 73 5.76 -5.80 -10.48
C VAL A 73 6.62 -5.97 -9.25
N PHE A 74 7.54 -6.94 -9.27
CA PHE A 74 8.46 -7.15 -8.17
C PHE A 74 9.89 -7.37 -8.63
N ARG A 75 10.80 -7.09 -7.70
CA ARG A 75 12.21 -7.41 -7.78
C ARG A 75 12.63 -8.19 -6.55
N VAL A 76 13.24 -9.34 -6.76
CA VAL A 76 13.83 -10.15 -5.68
C VAL A 76 15.33 -10.29 -5.88
N GLY A 77 16.08 -10.07 -4.80
CA GLY A 77 17.51 -10.38 -4.72
C GLY A 77 17.70 -11.65 -3.90
N MET A 78 18.27 -12.68 -4.50
CA MET A 78 18.57 -13.96 -3.86
C MET A 78 20.09 -14.06 -3.71
N PHE A 79 20.58 -13.89 -2.48
CA PHE A 79 22.01 -13.82 -2.22
C PHE A 79 22.60 -15.18 -1.89
N SER A 80 23.88 -15.37 -2.22
CA SER A 80 24.61 -16.63 -2.01
C SER A 80 24.70 -17.05 -0.54
N SER A 81 24.42 -16.14 0.39
CA SER A 81 24.32 -16.40 1.82
C SER A 81 22.99 -17.02 2.25
N GLY A 82 22.07 -17.30 1.33
CA GLY A 82 20.71 -17.77 1.64
C GLY A 82 19.73 -16.68 2.12
N PHE A 83 20.20 -15.44 2.29
CA PHE A 83 19.35 -14.28 2.60
C PHE A 83 18.75 -13.72 1.32
N TRP A 84 17.45 -13.45 1.29
CA TRP A 84 16.79 -12.81 0.16
C TRP A 84 16.10 -11.50 0.56
N ASN A 85 15.91 -10.58 -0.38
CA ASN A 85 15.10 -9.36 -0.21
C ASN A 85 14.13 -9.18 -1.37
N VAL A 86 13.03 -8.49 -1.10
CA VAL A 86 12.00 -8.21 -2.11
C VAL A 86 11.49 -6.78 -1.98
N TRP A 87 11.21 -6.18 -3.13
CA TRP A 87 10.40 -4.99 -3.27
C TRP A 87 9.34 -5.29 -4.32
N LEU A 88 8.10 -4.91 -4.05
CA LEU A 88 7.02 -5.02 -5.04
C LEU A 88 6.03 -3.86 -4.92
N ARG A 89 5.39 -3.55 -6.04
CA ARG A 89 4.32 -2.56 -6.12
C ARG A 89 3.14 -3.19 -6.84
N SER A 90 2.05 -3.34 -6.09
CA SER A 90 0.83 -3.98 -6.55
C SER A 90 -0.25 -2.96 -6.86
N THR A 91 -0.92 -3.15 -8.00
CA THR A 91 -2.11 -2.39 -8.39
C THR A 91 -3.32 -3.27 -8.12
N PHE A 92 -3.95 -3.02 -6.97
CA PHE A 92 -5.14 -3.72 -6.49
C PHE A 92 -6.41 -3.11 -7.08
N THR A 93 -7.39 -3.95 -7.36
CA THR A 93 -8.77 -3.57 -7.67
C THR A 93 -9.73 -4.47 -6.91
N GLY A 94 -10.65 -3.87 -6.17
CA GLY A 94 -11.55 -4.60 -5.30
C GLY A 94 -12.23 -3.69 -4.29
N THR A 95 -12.47 -4.22 -3.10
CA THR A 95 -13.08 -3.49 -1.99
C THR A 95 -12.19 -3.46 -0.75
N VAL A 96 -12.20 -2.32 -0.06
CA VAL A 96 -11.60 -2.14 1.27
C VAL A 96 -12.68 -1.62 2.21
N GLU A 97 -12.96 -2.34 3.29
CA GLU A 97 -14.13 -2.07 4.16
C GLU A 97 -15.44 -1.93 3.37
N GLY A 98 -15.62 -2.73 2.31
CA GLY A 98 -16.79 -2.70 1.43
C GLY A 98 -16.85 -1.52 0.45
N LYS A 99 -15.87 -0.61 0.45
CA LYS A 99 -15.78 0.50 -0.50
C LYS A 99 -15.02 0.08 -1.77
N PRO A 100 -15.61 0.18 -2.97
CA PRO A 100 -14.97 -0.24 -4.21
C PRO A 100 -13.98 0.81 -4.74
N GLY A 101 -12.90 0.32 -5.36
CA GLY A 101 -11.97 1.14 -6.13
C GLY A 101 -10.69 0.39 -6.45
N SER A 102 -9.67 1.15 -6.85
CA SER A 102 -8.32 0.62 -7.01
C SER A 102 -7.37 1.31 -6.03
N MET A 103 -6.32 0.59 -5.62
CA MET A 103 -5.22 1.17 -4.84
C MET A 103 -3.87 0.66 -5.33
N VAL A 104 -2.84 1.48 -5.11
CA VAL A 104 -1.45 1.06 -5.26
C VAL A 104 -0.88 0.79 -3.88
N ILE A 105 -0.49 -0.45 -3.62
CA ILE A 105 0.16 -0.86 -2.38
C ILE A 105 1.61 -1.25 -2.67
N GLN A 106 2.54 -0.82 -1.82
CA GLN A 106 3.95 -1.15 -1.95
C GLN A 106 4.37 -2.02 -0.77
N LEU A 107 5.04 -3.13 -1.07
CA LEU A 107 5.58 -4.05 -0.08
C LEU A 107 7.10 -4.11 -0.20
N VAL A 108 7.76 -4.16 0.95
CA VAL A 108 9.20 -4.43 1.07
C VAL A 108 9.41 -5.52 2.11
N GLY A 109 10.33 -6.44 1.85
CA GLY A 109 10.58 -7.51 2.80
C GLY A 109 11.87 -8.25 2.56
N LYS A 110 12.04 -9.29 3.37
CA LYS A 110 13.24 -10.13 3.40
C LYS A 110 12.88 -11.54 3.85
N LYS A 111 13.76 -12.47 3.48
CA LYS A 111 13.72 -13.86 3.90
C LYS A 111 15.12 -14.27 4.37
N PRO A 112 15.35 -14.35 5.69
CA PRO A 112 16.56 -14.96 6.22
C PRO A 112 16.67 -16.43 5.81
N GLU A 113 17.89 -16.97 5.80
CA GLU A 113 18.13 -18.36 5.46
C GLU A 113 17.32 -19.29 6.39
N GLY A 114 16.56 -20.22 5.79
CA GLY A 114 15.74 -21.18 6.53
C GLY A 114 14.53 -20.60 7.26
N GLN A 115 14.14 -19.35 7.00
CA GLN A 115 12.97 -18.70 7.59
C GLN A 115 11.96 -18.29 6.52
N ASP A 116 10.76 -17.94 6.98
CA ASP A 116 9.69 -17.37 6.16
C ASP A 116 9.99 -15.91 5.78
N TRP A 117 9.27 -15.43 4.76
CA TRP A 117 9.28 -14.03 4.40
C TRP A 117 8.61 -13.18 5.49
N TYR A 118 9.11 -11.96 5.64
CA TYR A 118 8.40 -10.92 6.37
C TYR A 118 8.81 -9.53 5.89
N GLY A 119 7.94 -8.56 6.14
CA GLY A 119 8.16 -7.21 5.68
C GLY A 119 7.08 -6.22 6.10
N GLN A 120 7.07 -5.09 5.40
CA GLN A 120 6.15 -3.99 5.62
C GLN A 120 5.43 -3.64 4.33
N TRP A 121 4.23 -3.09 4.48
CA TRP A 121 3.43 -2.56 3.38
C TRP A 121 2.98 -1.14 3.66
N VAL A 122 2.70 -0.38 2.60
CA VAL A 122 2.14 0.97 2.66
C VAL A 122 1.25 1.24 1.44
N ILE A 123 0.10 1.87 1.67
CA ILE A 123 -0.79 2.34 0.60
C ILE A 123 -0.25 3.65 0.05
N ILE A 124 -0.03 3.70 -1.26
CA ILE A 124 0.60 4.82 -1.97
C ILE A 124 -0.45 5.78 -2.53
N SER A 125 -1.55 5.25 -3.06
CA SER A 125 -2.63 6.02 -3.68
C SER A 125 -3.86 5.15 -3.89
N GLY A 126 -5.04 5.76 -4.00
CA GLY A 126 -6.25 5.08 -4.45
C GLY A 126 -7.04 5.87 -5.49
N THR A 127 -8.07 5.23 -6.03
CA THR A 127 -9.06 5.80 -6.95
C THR A 127 -10.47 5.56 -6.43
N ASP A 128 -11.45 6.23 -7.03
CA ASP A 128 -12.87 6.04 -6.71
C ASP A 128 -13.14 6.22 -5.22
N GLU A 129 -13.82 5.28 -4.55
CA GLU A 129 -14.09 5.40 -3.11
C GLU A 129 -12.85 5.15 -2.24
N LEU A 130 -11.73 4.74 -2.85
CA LEU A 130 -10.44 4.55 -2.19
C LEU A 130 -9.48 5.73 -2.35
N VAL A 131 -9.90 6.84 -2.99
CA VAL A 131 -9.03 7.99 -3.27
C VAL A 131 -8.35 8.60 -2.04
N ASN A 132 -9.03 8.55 -0.88
CA ASN A 132 -8.53 9.06 0.40
C ASN A 132 -8.07 7.93 1.34
N LEU A 133 -7.88 6.71 0.83
CA LEU A 133 -7.42 5.59 1.64
C LEU A 133 -5.93 5.72 1.92
N HIS A 134 -5.58 5.61 3.20
CA HIS A 134 -4.22 5.56 3.70
C HIS A 134 -4.04 4.35 4.60
N GLY A 135 -2.83 3.79 4.62
CA GLY A 135 -2.54 2.67 5.51
C GLY A 135 -1.11 2.16 5.44
N HIS A 136 -0.74 1.41 6.45
CA HIS A 136 0.53 0.70 6.54
C HIS A 136 0.43 -0.50 7.48
N GLY A 137 1.39 -1.41 7.38
CA GLY A 137 1.43 -2.56 8.26
C GLY A 137 2.58 -3.52 7.97
N ASN A 138 2.42 -4.74 8.46
CA ASN A 138 3.36 -5.84 8.29
C ASN A 138 2.74 -6.95 7.44
N TRP A 139 3.60 -7.76 6.83
CA TRP A 139 3.22 -8.98 6.13
C TRP A 139 4.25 -10.07 6.40
N TRP A 140 3.84 -11.33 6.27
CA TRP A 140 4.68 -12.50 6.47
C TRP A 140 4.10 -13.71 5.76
N GLY A 141 4.92 -14.74 5.55
CA GLY A 141 4.43 -16.03 5.05
C GLY A 141 5.53 -16.87 4.41
N PRO A 142 5.24 -18.14 4.13
CA PRO A 142 6.17 -19.03 3.45
C PRO A 142 6.49 -18.56 2.03
N GLY A 143 5.62 -17.71 1.45
CA GLY A 143 5.61 -17.38 0.03
C GLY A 143 5.03 -18.52 -0.81
N GLY A 144 5.08 -18.37 -2.13
CA GLY A 144 4.48 -19.32 -3.07
C GLY A 144 4.88 -20.78 -2.88
N GLY A 145 3.89 -21.67 -2.85
CA GLY A 145 4.08 -23.13 -2.98
C GLY A 145 4.01 -23.94 -1.68
N ALA A 146 3.59 -23.33 -0.57
CA ALA A 146 3.25 -24.03 0.67
C ALA A 146 1.77 -24.45 0.72
N GLU A 147 1.38 -25.30 1.67
CA GLU A 147 -0.04 -25.53 1.97
C GLU A 147 -0.61 -24.35 2.75
N GLY A 148 -1.72 -23.78 2.28
CA GLY A 148 -2.38 -22.63 2.88
C GLY A 148 -2.04 -21.31 2.16
N PRO A 149 -2.42 -20.16 2.75
CA PRO A 149 -2.10 -18.86 2.18
C PRO A 149 -0.62 -18.60 1.98
N ASP A 150 -0.26 -17.97 0.86
CA ASP A 150 1.13 -17.63 0.56
C ASP A 150 1.66 -16.53 1.48
N ILE A 151 0.87 -15.45 1.66
CA ILE A 151 1.25 -14.26 2.43
C ILE A 151 0.07 -13.75 3.27
N TRP A 152 0.28 -13.57 4.57
CA TRP A 152 -0.61 -12.84 5.47
C TRP A 152 -0.19 -11.39 5.63
N TYR A 153 -1.16 -10.53 5.95
CA TYR A 153 -0.90 -9.15 6.32
C TYR A 153 -1.76 -8.70 7.50
N GLU A 154 -1.25 -7.71 8.23
CA GLU A 154 -1.99 -6.94 9.21
C GLU A 154 -1.50 -5.48 9.21
N GLY A 155 -2.32 -4.56 9.68
CA GLY A 155 -1.92 -3.17 9.84
C GLY A 155 -3.07 -2.25 10.18
N MET A 156 -2.90 -0.98 9.85
CA MET A 156 -3.89 0.07 10.13
C MET A 156 -4.20 0.84 8.85
N ILE A 157 -5.48 1.13 8.63
CA ILE A 157 -5.99 1.95 7.53
C ILE A 157 -6.86 3.10 8.05
N HIS A 158 -7.00 4.17 7.28
CA HIS A 158 -7.99 5.22 7.52
C HIS A 158 -8.37 5.91 6.21
N PHE A 159 -9.49 6.62 6.25
CA PHE A 159 -9.92 7.54 5.20
C PHE A 159 -9.87 8.98 5.72
N ASP A 160 -9.38 9.88 4.88
CA ASP A 160 -9.42 11.34 5.12
C ASP A 160 -10.73 12.01 4.65
#